data_AF-A0A951SXP0-F1
#
_entry.id   AF-A0A951SXP0-F1
#
_cell.length_a   1.000
_cell.length_b   1.000
_cell.length_c   1.000
_cell.angle_alpha   90.00
_cell.angle_beta   90.00
_cell.angle_gamma   90.00
#
_symmetry.space_group_name_H-M   'P 1'
#
loop_
_entity.id
_entity.type
_entity.pdbx_description
1 polymer ?
#
loop_
_entity_poly.entity_id
_entity_poly.type
_entity_poly.pdbx_seq_one_letter_code
_entity_poly.pdbx_strand_id
1 'polypeptide(L)'
;MRISVVGTGYVGLVAGACFAEYGNTVYCVDIDEKKIENLKKGILPIYEPGLEEIVLRNYERKNLIFTTSLPEAVKDSQIVFIAVGTPDGGDGRPNLTGVLKVAEDVGRYAPGYRILVDKSTVPVGTAKQVYQVATAQSEHPIDVVSNPEFLREGRAIEDFMKPERVIIGSDSDRAASLMKELYMPFVQDSGEIISTTIESAELTKYACNSFLAMKISFV
;
A
#
# COMPACT_ATOMS: atom_id res chain seq x y z
N MET A 1 12.81 7.62 -3.03
CA MET A 1 12.16 8.03 -1.76
C MET A 1 12.34 6.95 -0.69
N ARG A 2 12.02 7.23 0.58
CA ARG A 2 11.96 6.23 1.66
C ARG A 2 10.52 5.92 2.02
N ILE A 3 10.14 4.65 1.93
CA ILE A 3 8.76 4.18 1.96
C ILE A 3 8.64 3.03 2.94
N SER A 4 7.55 2.97 3.69
CA SER A 4 7.13 1.77 4.42
C SER A 4 5.90 1.17 3.76
N VAL A 5 5.85 -0.15 3.64
CA VAL A 5 4.68 -0.91 3.21
C VAL A 5 4.35 -1.91 4.31
N VAL A 6 3.21 -1.72 4.95
CA VAL A 6 2.76 -2.53 6.08
C VAL A 6 1.76 -3.58 5.59
N GLY A 7 2.11 -4.85 5.79
CA GLY A 7 1.48 -6.01 5.19
C GLY A 7 2.33 -6.56 4.04
N THR A 8 2.73 -7.82 4.15
CA THR A 8 3.53 -8.53 3.12
C THR A 8 2.75 -9.66 2.47
N GLY A 9 1.43 -9.46 2.33
CA GLY A 9 0.59 -10.27 1.45
C GLY A 9 0.80 -9.89 -0.02
N TYR A 10 -0.10 -10.35 -0.89
CA TYR A 10 0.00 -10.16 -2.34
C TYR A 10 0.23 -8.68 -2.74
N VAL A 11 -0.68 -7.81 -2.31
CA VAL A 11 -0.64 -6.37 -2.62
C VAL A 11 0.62 -5.71 -2.09
N GLY A 12 0.90 -5.88 -0.80
CA GLY A 12 1.99 -5.17 -0.14
C GLY A 12 3.37 -5.64 -0.58
N LEU A 13 3.57 -6.95 -0.76
CA LEU A 13 4.86 -7.48 -1.21
C LEU A 13 5.17 -7.06 -2.65
N VAL A 14 4.19 -7.15 -3.56
CA VAL A 14 4.38 -6.70 -4.95
C VAL A 14 4.67 -5.20 -4.98
N ALA A 15 3.85 -4.39 -4.31
CA ALA A 15 4.07 -2.93 -4.28
C ALA A 15 5.44 -2.58 -3.71
N GLY A 16 5.84 -3.19 -2.60
CA GLY A 16 7.13 -2.93 -1.97
C GLY A 16 8.31 -3.33 -2.85
N ALA A 17 8.25 -4.50 -3.49
CA ALA A 17 9.28 -4.97 -4.41
C ALA A 17 9.39 -4.08 -5.66
N CYS A 18 8.26 -3.72 -6.28
CA CYS A 18 8.25 -2.85 -7.46
C CYS A 18 8.71 -1.42 -7.16
N PHE A 19 8.35 -0.85 -6.01
CA PHE A 19 8.90 0.44 -5.59
C PHE A 19 10.41 0.39 -5.38
N ALA A 20 10.92 -0.68 -4.77
CA ALA A 20 12.35 -0.87 -4.55
C ALA A 20 13.12 -1.03 -5.88
N GLU A 21 12.53 -1.75 -6.84
CA GLU A 21 13.09 -1.93 -8.19
C GLU A 21 13.28 -0.59 -8.93
N TYR A 22 12.41 0.38 -8.67
CA TYR A 22 12.50 1.75 -9.18
C TYR A 22 13.37 2.69 -8.30
N GLY A 23 14.26 2.13 -7.48
CA GLY A 23 15.29 2.89 -6.77
C GLY A 23 14.84 3.52 -5.46
N ASN A 24 13.66 3.16 -4.94
CA ASN A 24 13.26 3.56 -3.60
C ASN A 24 13.91 2.66 -2.53
N THR A 25 14.11 3.20 -1.33
CA THR A 25 14.37 2.37 -0.16
C THR A 25 13.04 2.05 0.51
N VAL A 26 12.69 0.78 0.58
CA VAL A 26 11.38 0.30 1.00
C VAL A 26 11.52 -0.64 2.18
N TYR A 27 10.82 -0.32 3.26
CA TYR A 27 10.62 -1.21 4.40
C TYR A 27 9.31 -1.99 4.22
N CYS A 28 9.39 -3.30 4.05
CA CYS A 28 8.26 -4.21 4.09
C CYS A 28 8.09 -4.72 5.52
N VAL A 29 6.97 -4.36 6.16
CA VAL A 29 6.69 -4.65 7.57
C VAL A 29 5.56 -5.65 7.69
N ASP A 30 5.74 -6.69 8.51
CA ASP A 30 4.69 -7.64 8.84
C ASP A 30 4.85 -8.10 10.29
N ILE A 31 3.74 -8.43 10.96
CA ILE A 31 3.79 -8.93 12.34
C ILE A 31 4.24 -10.40 12.42
N ASP A 32 4.17 -11.12 11.30
CA ASP A 32 4.56 -12.52 11.20
C ASP A 32 6.09 -12.65 11.04
N GLU A 33 6.78 -12.91 12.15
CA GLU A 33 8.22 -13.15 12.18
C GLU A 33 8.67 -14.25 11.22
N LYS A 34 7.92 -15.35 11.13
CA LYS A 34 8.27 -16.47 10.25
C LYS A 34 8.19 -16.06 8.79
N LYS A 35 7.17 -15.29 8.43
CA LYS A 35 7.02 -14.73 7.07
C LYS A 35 8.18 -13.79 6.73
N ILE A 36 8.54 -12.88 7.64
CA ILE A 36 9.69 -11.97 7.46
C ILE A 36 11.00 -12.73 7.30
N GLU A 37 11.28 -13.74 8.14
CA GLU A 37 12.50 -14.55 8.03
C GLU A 37 12.55 -15.40 6.76
N ASN A 38 11.39 -15.84 6.25
CA ASN A 38 11.30 -16.52 4.97
C ASN A 38 11.55 -15.56 3.80
N LEU A 39 10.97 -14.36 3.82
CA LEU A 39 11.19 -13.34 2.78
C LEU A 39 12.67 -12.94 2.65
N LYS A 40 13.39 -12.81 3.78
CA LYS A 40 14.84 -12.57 3.80
C LYS A 40 15.66 -13.69 3.14
N LYS A 41 15.09 -14.88 2.98
CA LYS A 41 15.70 -16.07 2.34
C LYS A 41 15.17 -16.29 0.92
N GLY A 42 14.35 -15.37 0.38
CA GLY A 42 13.69 -15.55 -0.91
C GLY A 42 12.52 -16.53 -0.92
N ILE A 43 12.02 -16.94 0.25
CA ILE A 43 10.88 -17.86 0.34
C ILE A 43 9.60 -17.02 0.46
N LEU A 44 8.91 -16.83 -0.66
CA LEU A 44 7.73 -15.96 -0.73
C LEU A 44 6.46 -16.68 -0.23
N PRO A 45 5.55 -15.97 0.48
CA PRO A 45 4.28 -16.55 0.94
C PRO A 45 3.22 -16.68 -0.17
N ILE A 46 3.53 -16.21 -1.38
CA ILE A 46 2.66 -16.15 -2.54
C ILE A 46 3.41 -16.64 -3.77
N TYR A 47 2.67 -17.08 -4.78
CA TYR A 47 3.22 -17.34 -6.11
C TYR A 47 2.89 -16.18 -7.04
N GLU A 48 3.91 -15.49 -7.54
CA GLU A 48 3.79 -14.44 -8.55
C GLU A 48 5.00 -14.53 -9.50
N PRO A 49 4.78 -14.76 -10.81
CA PRO A 49 5.89 -14.94 -11.76
C PRO A 49 6.88 -13.77 -11.76
N GLY A 50 8.15 -14.06 -11.48
CA GLY A 50 9.25 -13.07 -11.46
C GLY A 50 9.42 -12.31 -10.14
N LEU A 51 8.51 -12.45 -9.17
CA LEU A 51 8.57 -11.67 -7.93
C LEU A 51 9.76 -12.05 -7.05
N GLU A 52 10.07 -13.34 -6.98
CA GLU A 52 11.20 -13.86 -6.19
C GLU A 52 12.53 -13.23 -6.61
N GLU A 53 12.77 -13.10 -7.92
CA GLU A 53 13.98 -12.49 -8.46
C GLU A 53 14.08 -11.00 -8.10
N ILE A 54 12.97 -10.26 -8.23
CA ILE A 54 12.92 -8.83 -7.86
C ILE A 54 13.16 -8.66 -6.35
N VAL A 55 12.53 -9.49 -5.52
CA VAL A 55 12.68 -9.46 -4.06
C VAL A 55 14.12 -9.72 -3.67
N LEU A 56 14.73 -10.81 -4.14
CA LEU A 56 16.11 -11.17 -3.81
C LEU A 56 17.10 -10.10 -4.25
N ARG A 57 16.98 -9.63 -5.50
CA ARG A 57 17.84 -8.56 -6.05
C ARG A 57 17.77 -7.28 -5.22
N ASN A 58 16.57 -6.83 -4.83
CA ASN A 58 16.43 -5.59 -4.06
C ASN A 58 16.79 -5.76 -2.59
N TYR A 59 16.61 -6.96 -2.03
CA TYR A 59 17.04 -7.28 -0.68
C TYR A 59 18.58 -7.27 -0.58
N GLU A 60 19.28 -7.90 -1.53
CA GLU A 60 20.75 -7.87 -1.63
C GLU A 60 21.29 -6.43 -1.79
N ARG A 61 20.60 -5.60 -2.59
CA ARG A 61 20.92 -4.18 -2.78
C ARG A 61 20.60 -3.30 -1.58
N LYS A 62 19.91 -3.83 -0.55
CA LYS A 62 19.42 -3.08 0.61
C LYS A 62 18.41 -1.97 0.25
N ASN A 63 17.79 -2.07 -0.92
CA ASN A 63 16.68 -1.22 -1.33
C ASN A 63 15.34 -1.77 -0.81
N LEU A 64 15.26 -3.07 -0.56
CA LEU A 64 14.11 -3.72 0.07
C LEU A 64 14.55 -4.27 1.43
N ILE A 65 13.87 -3.87 2.50
CA ILE A 65 14.21 -4.21 3.88
C ILE A 65 13.00 -4.90 4.51
N PHE A 66 13.19 -6.10 5.06
CA PHE A 66 12.12 -6.81 5.76
C PHE A 66 12.31 -6.71 7.27
N THR A 67 11.29 -6.26 7.99
CA THR A 67 11.33 -6.12 9.45
C THR A 67 9.96 -6.43 10.06
N THR A 68 9.94 -6.82 11.33
CA THR A 68 8.72 -6.86 12.14
C THR A 68 8.52 -5.58 12.95
N SER A 69 9.51 -4.70 12.97
CA SER A 69 9.49 -3.46 13.74
C SER A 69 8.92 -2.31 12.90
N LEU A 70 7.65 -2.00 13.09
CA LEU A 70 7.06 -0.79 12.53
C LEU A 70 7.79 0.49 13.00
N PRO A 71 8.16 0.67 14.28
CA PRO A 71 8.90 1.86 14.73
C PRO A 71 10.22 2.08 13.97
N GLU A 72 10.94 1.00 13.65
CA GLU A 72 12.16 1.07 12.83
C GLU A 72 11.86 1.62 11.43
N ALA A 73 10.82 1.08 10.78
CA ALA A 73 10.45 1.43 9.42
C ALA A 73 9.94 2.88 9.28
N VAL A 74 9.06 3.32 10.20
CA VAL A 74 8.44 4.65 10.14
C VAL A 74 9.36 5.78 10.58
N LYS A 75 10.46 5.47 11.27
CA LYS A 75 11.49 6.45 11.61
C LYS A 75 12.10 7.07 10.35
N ASP A 76 12.33 6.24 9.34
CA ASP A 76 13.04 6.61 8.12
C ASP A 76 12.11 6.85 6.92
N SER A 77 10.81 6.54 7.03
CA SER A 77 9.86 6.60 5.92
C SER A 77 8.88 7.75 6.05
N GLN A 78 8.77 8.60 5.02
CA GLN A 78 7.79 9.68 4.98
C GLN A 78 6.41 9.19 4.50
N ILE A 79 6.40 8.22 3.58
CA ILE A 79 5.20 7.60 3.00
C ILE A 79 5.05 6.21 3.59
N VAL A 80 3.88 5.91 4.14
CA VAL A 80 3.57 4.62 4.76
C VAL A 80 2.31 4.06 4.12
N PHE A 81 2.47 3.01 3.31
CA PHE A 81 1.37 2.26 2.73
C PHE A 81 0.79 1.27 3.73
N ILE A 82 -0.52 1.31 3.90
CA ILE A 82 -1.30 0.33 4.63
C ILE A 82 -1.84 -0.67 3.60
N ALA A 83 -1.25 -1.86 3.55
CA ALA A 83 -1.54 -2.93 2.59
C ALA A 83 -1.87 -4.26 3.33
N VAL A 84 -2.49 -4.15 4.50
CA VAL A 84 -2.95 -5.29 5.29
C VAL A 84 -4.28 -5.84 4.75
N GLY A 85 -4.56 -7.11 5.01
CA GLY A 85 -5.82 -7.72 4.60
C GLY A 85 -7.03 -7.10 5.32
N THR A 86 -8.14 -7.01 4.61
CA THR A 86 -9.46 -6.56 5.10
C THR A 86 -10.48 -7.70 4.92
N PRO A 87 -10.32 -8.82 5.65
CA PRO A 87 -11.21 -9.98 5.52
C PRO A 87 -12.65 -9.64 5.92
N ASP A 88 -13.60 -10.52 5.61
CA ASP A 88 -14.98 -10.38 6.10
C ASP A 88 -15.01 -10.36 7.64
N GLY A 89 -15.71 -9.39 8.21
CA GLY A 89 -15.93 -9.22 9.64
C GLY A 89 -16.99 -10.17 10.21
N GLY A 90 -17.70 -10.92 9.36
CA GLY A 90 -18.72 -11.89 9.75
C GLY A 90 -20.16 -11.37 9.65
N ASP A 91 -20.33 -10.07 9.38
CA ASP A 91 -21.61 -9.42 9.09
C ASP A 91 -21.68 -8.91 7.63
N GLY A 92 -20.74 -9.32 6.78
CA GLY A 92 -20.60 -8.88 5.39
C GLY A 92 -19.88 -7.54 5.23
N ARG A 93 -19.41 -6.92 6.32
CA ARG A 93 -18.56 -5.72 6.27
C ARG A 93 -17.09 -6.12 6.41
N PRO A 94 -16.16 -5.42 5.75
CA PRO A 94 -14.74 -5.70 5.91
C PRO A 94 -14.27 -5.35 7.32
N ASN A 95 -13.42 -6.21 7.87
CA ASN A 95 -12.75 -6.00 9.14
C ASN A 95 -11.59 -5.00 8.98
N LEU A 96 -11.76 -3.81 9.56
CA LEU A 96 -10.78 -2.71 9.50
C LEU A 96 -9.79 -2.69 10.67
N THR A 97 -9.84 -3.68 11.58
CA THR A 97 -9.01 -3.69 12.80
C THR A 97 -7.52 -3.57 12.46
N GLY A 98 -7.04 -4.31 11.44
CA GLY A 98 -5.65 -4.24 11.01
C GLY A 98 -5.27 -2.85 10.46
N VAL A 99 -6.12 -2.27 9.62
CA VAL A 99 -5.89 -0.95 9.00
C VAL A 99 -5.78 0.13 10.08
N LEU A 100 -6.76 0.18 11.00
CA LEU A 100 -6.80 1.17 12.07
C LEU A 100 -5.67 0.96 13.08
N LYS A 101 -5.26 -0.28 13.33
CA LYS A 101 -4.13 -0.56 14.20
C LYS A 101 -2.81 -0.03 13.63
N VAL A 102 -2.59 -0.20 12.33
CA VAL A 102 -1.41 0.38 11.66
C VAL A 102 -1.44 1.91 11.75
N ALA A 103 -2.60 2.54 11.52
CA ALA A 103 -2.75 3.99 11.65
C ALA A 103 -2.42 4.49 13.07
N GLU A 104 -2.92 3.80 14.10
CA GLU A 104 -2.63 4.10 15.52
C GLU A 104 -1.13 4.02 15.79
N ASP A 105 -0.48 2.93 15.38
CA ASP A 105 0.93 2.70 15.66
C ASP A 105 1.83 3.67 14.88
N VAL A 106 1.47 4.03 13.64
CA VAL A 106 2.18 5.08 12.89
C VAL A 106 2.07 6.41 13.64
N GLY A 107 0.87 6.80 14.08
CA GLY A 107 0.67 8.03 14.84
C GLY A 107 1.54 8.09 16.11
N ARG A 108 1.65 6.94 16.81
CA ARG A 108 2.43 6.81 18.05
C ARG A 108 3.94 6.86 17.86
N TYR A 109 4.47 6.23 16.80
CA TYR A 109 5.92 5.99 16.68
C TYR A 109 6.60 6.85 15.62
N ALA A 110 5.88 7.43 14.67
CA ALA A 110 6.47 8.13 13.54
C ALA A 110 6.86 9.59 13.89
N PRO A 111 8.13 9.99 13.72
CA PRO A 111 8.56 11.35 14.01
C PRO A 111 8.38 12.31 12.83
N GLY A 112 7.82 13.49 13.03
CA GLY A 112 7.61 14.49 11.98
C GLY A 112 6.51 14.12 10.97
N TYR A 113 6.39 14.91 9.90
CA TYR A 113 5.29 14.81 8.93
C TYR A 113 5.18 13.44 8.25
N ARG A 114 3.97 12.88 8.14
CA ARG A 114 3.71 11.59 7.48
C ARG A 114 2.58 11.64 6.47
N ILE A 115 2.67 10.75 5.48
CA ILE A 115 1.59 10.41 4.57
C ILE A 115 1.23 8.95 4.82
N LEU A 116 0.03 8.71 5.34
CA LEU A 116 -0.58 7.38 5.42
C LEU A 116 -1.34 7.11 4.12
N VAL A 117 -1.04 5.98 3.46
CA VAL A 117 -1.64 5.63 2.18
C VAL A 117 -2.47 4.35 2.34
N ASP A 118 -3.79 4.49 2.28
CA ASP A 118 -4.71 3.36 2.28
C ASP A 118 -4.65 2.67 0.91
N LYS A 119 -3.97 1.51 0.90
CA LYS A 119 -3.86 0.64 -0.28
C LYS A 119 -4.72 -0.62 -0.16
N SER A 120 -5.00 -1.05 1.07
CA SER A 120 -6.03 -2.03 1.38
C SER A 120 -7.37 -1.64 0.74
N THR A 121 -8.16 -2.62 0.31
CA THR A 121 -9.52 -2.35 -0.19
C THR A 121 -10.43 -2.06 1.00
N VAL A 122 -10.77 -0.78 1.18
CA VAL A 122 -11.51 -0.27 2.36
C VAL A 122 -12.77 0.49 1.95
N PRO A 123 -13.89 0.38 2.70
CA PRO A 123 -15.11 1.12 2.40
C PRO A 123 -14.92 2.63 2.41
N VAL A 124 -15.81 3.33 1.72
CA VAL A 124 -15.86 4.80 1.73
C VAL A 124 -15.95 5.33 3.16
N GLY A 125 -15.11 6.31 3.49
CA GLY A 125 -14.99 6.93 4.81
C GLY A 125 -13.97 6.27 5.74
N THR A 126 -13.20 5.28 5.26
CA THR A 126 -12.16 4.62 6.08
C THR A 126 -10.96 5.54 6.28
N ALA A 127 -10.53 6.25 5.24
CA ALA A 127 -9.43 7.20 5.32
C ALA A 127 -9.67 8.29 6.39
N LYS A 128 -10.93 8.70 6.60
CA LYS A 128 -11.30 9.62 7.68
C LYS A 128 -11.07 9.01 9.07
N GLN A 129 -11.40 7.72 9.25
CA GLN A 129 -11.12 6.99 10.49
C GLN A 129 -9.62 6.81 10.72
N VAL A 130 -8.87 6.47 9.66
CA VAL A 130 -7.40 6.39 9.68
C VAL A 130 -6.78 7.71 10.12
N TYR A 131 -7.23 8.84 9.53
CA TYR A 131 -6.78 10.18 9.93
C TYR A 131 -7.05 10.45 11.41
N GLN A 132 -8.28 10.21 11.88
CA GLN A 132 -8.67 10.44 13.27
C GLN A 132 -7.85 9.60 14.26
N VAL A 133 -7.66 8.32 13.97
CA VAL A 133 -6.91 7.40 14.84
C VAL A 133 -5.42 7.76 14.88
N ALA A 134 -4.81 8.05 13.72
CA ALA A 134 -3.39 8.39 13.65
C ALA A 134 -3.08 9.73 14.34
N THR A 135 -3.88 10.76 14.05
CA THR A 135 -3.70 12.10 14.65
C THR A 135 -3.97 12.13 16.14
N ALA A 136 -4.88 11.28 16.66
CA ALA A 136 -5.10 11.15 18.09
C ALA A 136 -3.87 10.62 18.87
N GLN A 137 -2.91 10.00 18.18
CA GLN A 137 -1.67 9.47 18.77
C GLN A 137 -0.43 10.32 18.46
N SER A 138 -0.55 11.35 17.60
CA SER A 138 0.61 12.07 17.06
C SER A 138 0.55 13.57 17.35
N GLU A 139 1.68 14.14 17.71
CA GLU A 139 1.88 15.60 17.75
C GLU A 139 2.33 16.17 16.40
N HIS A 140 2.55 15.31 15.41
CA HIS A 140 3.06 15.69 14.10
C HIS A 140 1.95 15.73 13.04
N PRO A 141 2.09 16.55 11.98
CA PRO A 141 1.09 16.61 10.92
C PRO A 141 1.06 15.30 10.11
N ILE A 142 -0.14 14.79 9.85
CA ILE A 142 -0.38 13.57 9.09
C ILE A 142 -1.40 13.87 7.98
N ASP A 143 -1.07 13.50 6.75
CA ASP A 143 -2.02 13.45 5.64
C ASP A 143 -2.39 12.00 5.35
N VAL A 144 -3.64 11.78 4.89
CA VAL A 144 -4.12 10.46 4.45
C VAL A 144 -4.44 10.51 2.95
N VAL A 145 -4.08 9.44 2.26
CA VAL A 145 -4.31 9.26 0.82
C VAL A 145 -5.01 7.92 0.61
N SER A 146 -6.04 7.88 -0.22
CA SER A 146 -6.57 6.63 -0.76
C SER A 146 -5.89 6.32 -2.08
N ASN A 147 -5.19 5.18 -2.15
CA ASN A 147 -4.53 4.68 -3.36
C ASN A 147 -4.87 3.19 -3.56
N PRO A 148 -6.08 2.88 -4.06
CA PRO A 148 -6.48 1.51 -4.28
C PRO A 148 -5.56 0.82 -5.31
N GLU A 149 -5.44 -0.49 -5.18
CA GLU A 149 -4.74 -1.35 -6.13
C GLU A 149 -5.71 -1.96 -7.15
N PHE A 150 -5.22 -2.37 -8.33
CA PHE A 150 -6.02 -3.05 -9.36
C PHE A 150 -5.27 -4.24 -9.95
N LEU A 151 -4.51 -4.92 -9.11
CA LEU A 151 -3.60 -5.99 -9.51
C LEU A 151 -4.37 -7.30 -9.71
N ARG A 152 -3.96 -8.09 -10.70
CA ARG A 152 -4.48 -9.45 -10.91
C ARG A 152 -3.47 -10.49 -10.46
N GLU A 153 -3.93 -11.48 -9.71
CA GLU A 153 -3.11 -12.62 -9.31
C GLU A 153 -2.48 -13.34 -10.52
N GLY A 154 -1.17 -13.57 -10.47
CA GLY A 154 -0.37 -14.13 -11.56
C GLY A 154 0.15 -13.11 -12.58
N ARG A 155 -0.23 -11.83 -12.48
CA ARG A 155 0.20 -10.74 -13.36
C ARG A 155 0.46 -9.41 -12.64
N ALA A 156 0.51 -9.38 -11.31
CA ALA A 156 0.60 -8.13 -10.56
C ALA A 156 1.88 -7.35 -10.78
N ILE A 157 3.02 -8.00 -11.07
CA ILE A 157 4.23 -7.24 -11.40
C ILE A 157 3.98 -6.42 -12.67
N GLU A 158 3.42 -7.03 -13.71
CA GLU A 158 3.10 -6.33 -14.94
C GLU A 158 2.06 -5.23 -14.71
N ASP A 159 0.99 -5.55 -13.98
CA ASP A 159 -0.09 -4.60 -13.68
C ASP A 159 0.39 -3.42 -12.80
N PHE A 160 1.39 -3.63 -11.93
CA PHE A 160 1.98 -2.56 -11.12
C PHE A 160 3.01 -1.74 -11.89
N MET A 161 3.85 -2.40 -12.69
CA MET A 161 4.96 -1.76 -13.42
C MET A 161 4.47 -1.00 -14.65
N LYS A 162 3.32 -1.39 -15.21
CA LYS A 162 2.68 -0.76 -16.37
C LYS A 162 1.17 -0.61 -16.14
N PRO A 163 0.76 0.19 -15.14
CA PRO A 163 -0.65 0.32 -14.81
C PRO A 163 -1.37 1.13 -15.89
N GLU A 164 -2.57 0.70 -16.29
CA GLU A 164 -3.45 1.52 -17.17
C GLU A 164 -3.76 2.88 -16.53
N ARG A 165 -3.92 2.89 -15.21
CA ARG A 165 -4.19 4.08 -14.40
C ARG A 165 -3.76 3.89 -12.95
N VAL A 166 -3.36 4.98 -12.30
CA VAL A 166 -3.15 5.05 -10.85
C VAL A 166 -4.12 6.06 -10.26
N ILE A 167 -4.96 5.62 -9.32
CA ILE A 167 -5.91 6.49 -8.62
C ILE A 167 -5.27 7.07 -7.37
N ILE A 168 -5.33 8.39 -7.20
CA ILE A 168 -4.85 9.09 -6.01
C ILE A 168 -5.99 9.97 -5.46
N GLY A 169 -6.60 9.52 -4.36
CA GLY A 169 -7.56 10.29 -3.59
C GLY A 169 -6.88 11.05 -2.45
N SER A 170 -6.92 12.38 -2.44
CA SER A 170 -6.31 13.17 -1.35
C SER A 170 -6.92 14.57 -1.25
N ASP A 171 -6.99 15.09 -0.02
CA ASP A 171 -7.38 16.48 0.28
C ASP A 171 -6.17 17.41 0.49
N SER A 172 -4.95 16.89 0.36
CA SER A 172 -3.69 17.63 0.55
C SER A 172 -2.92 17.72 -0.76
N ASP A 173 -2.73 18.94 -1.27
CA ASP A 173 -1.91 19.19 -2.47
C ASP A 173 -0.48 18.67 -2.30
N ARG A 174 0.06 18.77 -1.09
CA ARG A 174 1.39 18.27 -0.75
C ARG A 174 1.45 16.74 -0.86
N ALA A 175 0.50 16.05 -0.23
CA ALA A 175 0.45 14.59 -0.27
C ALA A 175 0.20 14.08 -1.70
N ALA A 176 -0.74 14.69 -2.43
CA ALA A 176 -1.02 14.37 -3.82
C ALA A 176 0.22 14.57 -4.72
N SER A 177 0.98 15.64 -4.53
CA SER A 177 2.20 15.92 -5.31
C SER A 177 3.30 14.89 -5.06
N LEU A 178 3.54 14.51 -3.80
CA LEU A 178 4.52 13.47 -3.45
C LEU A 178 4.12 12.09 -3.98
N MET A 179 2.82 11.77 -3.95
CA MET A 179 2.30 10.53 -4.53
C MET A 179 2.42 10.51 -6.07
N LYS A 180 2.23 11.66 -6.73
CA LYS A 180 2.48 11.80 -8.17
C LYS A 180 3.95 11.59 -8.52
N GLU A 181 4.86 12.19 -7.75
CA GLU A 181 6.31 11.99 -7.93
C GLU A 181 6.68 10.52 -7.78
N LEU A 182 6.14 9.85 -6.76
CA LEU A 182 6.37 8.42 -6.53
C LEU A 182 5.91 7.54 -7.71
N TYR A 183 4.75 7.85 -8.29
CA TYR A 183 4.16 7.04 -9.35
C TYR A 183 4.57 7.41 -10.77
N MET A 184 5.15 8.59 -10.98
CA MET A 184 5.53 9.09 -12.32
C MET A 184 6.35 8.07 -13.14
N PRO A 185 7.37 7.38 -12.57
CA PRO A 185 8.18 6.43 -13.34
C PRO A 185 7.41 5.21 -13.87
N PHE A 186 6.25 4.89 -13.29
CA PHE A 186 5.43 3.74 -13.68
C PHE A 186 4.43 4.10 -14.80
N VAL A 187 3.91 5.33 -14.78
CA VAL A 187 2.82 5.76 -15.69
C VAL A 187 3.32 6.42 -16.96
N GLN A 188 4.56 6.94 -17.00
CA GLN A 188 5.06 7.84 -18.05
C GLN A 188 4.79 7.36 -19.48
N ASP A 189 4.87 6.05 -19.73
CA ASP A 189 4.68 5.46 -21.06
C ASP A 189 3.47 4.51 -21.15
N SER A 190 2.73 4.29 -20.06
CA SER A 190 1.80 3.16 -19.95
C SER A 190 0.41 3.50 -19.41
N GLY A 191 0.22 4.67 -18.79
CA GLY A 191 -1.05 5.02 -18.19
C GLY A 191 -1.13 6.45 -17.70
N GLU A 192 -2.14 6.73 -16.89
CA GLU A 192 -2.38 8.06 -16.33
C GLU A 192 -2.53 8.05 -14.81
N ILE A 193 -2.24 9.19 -14.19
CA ILE A 193 -2.56 9.42 -12.77
C ILE A 193 -3.87 10.20 -12.68
N ILE A 194 -4.89 9.58 -12.09
CA ILE A 194 -6.19 10.19 -11.86
C ILE A 194 -6.21 10.71 -10.42
N SER A 195 -6.20 12.03 -10.27
CA SER A 195 -6.37 12.70 -8.98
C SER A 195 -7.84 12.95 -8.69
N THR A 196 -8.28 12.63 -7.48
CA THR A 196 -9.69 12.74 -7.09
C THR A 196 -9.83 12.99 -5.58
N THR A 197 -11.07 13.14 -5.08
CA THR A 197 -11.34 13.11 -3.64
C THR A 197 -11.08 11.72 -3.06
N ILE A 198 -10.81 11.67 -1.75
CA ILE A 198 -10.58 10.42 -1.02
C ILE A 198 -11.75 9.43 -1.18
N GLU A 199 -12.99 9.89 -0.99
CA GLU A 199 -14.18 9.04 -1.04
C GLU A 199 -14.41 8.46 -2.45
N SER A 200 -14.11 9.24 -3.49
CA SER A 200 -14.22 8.78 -4.86
C SER A 200 -13.18 7.71 -5.18
N ALA A 201 -11.96 7.83 -4.64
CA ALA A 201 -10.93 6.80 -4.79
C ALA A 201 -11.31 5.50 -4.06
N GLU A 202 -11.79 5.59 -2.82
CA GLU A 202 -12.31 4.43 -2.06
C GLU A 202 -13.45 3.74 -2.82
N LEU A 203 -14.41 4.51 -3.33
CA LEU A 203 -15.55 3.98 -4.10
C LEU A 203 -15.11 3.30 -5.40
N THR A 204 -14.12 3.86 -6.09
CA THR A 204 -13.68 3.38 -7.42
C THR A 204 -13.26 1.92 -7.39
N LYS A 205 -12.58 1.48 -6.31
CA LYS A 205 -12.17 0.08 -6.18
C LYS A 205 -13.37 -0.88 -6.13
N TYR A 206 -14.36 -0.56 -5.31
CA TYR A 206 -15.59 -1.35 -5.21
C TYR A 206 -16.36 -1.34 -6.52
N ALA A 207 -16.54 -0.16 -7.13
CA ALA A 207 -17.26 -0.03 -8.39
C ALA A 207 -16.62 -0.88 -9.51
N CYS A 208 -15.29 -0.85 -9.65
CA CYS A 208 -14.58 -1.65 -10.64
C CYS A 208 -14.79 -3.16 -10.40
N ASN A 209 -14.55 -3.63 -9.18
CA ASN A 209 -14.66 -5.06 -8.86
C ASN A 209 -16.11 -5.57 -8.99
N SER A 210 -17.09 -4.79 -8.51
CA SER A 210 -18.52 -5.13 -8.65
C SER A 210 -18.96 -5.17 -10.11
N PHE A 211 -18.48 -4.22 -10.93
CA PHE A 211 -18.80 -4.21 -12.36
C PHE A 211 -18.19 -5.41 -13.09
N LEU A 212 -16.95 -5.79 -12.77
CA LEU A 212 -16.33 -7.00 -13.33
C LEU A 212 -17.08 -8.27 -12.93
N ALA A 213 -17.48 -8.40 -11.66
CA ALA A 213 -18.28 -9.52 -11.18
C ALA A 213 -19.64 -9.61 -11.92
N MET A 214 -20.31 -8.47 -12.08
CA MET A 214 -21.58 -8.39 -12.83
C MET A 214 -21.42 -8.85 -14.28
N LYS A 215 -20.34 -8.45 -14.96
CA LYS A 215 -20.07 -8.90 -16.35
C LYS A 215 -19.92 -10.41 -16.45
N ILE A 216 -19.30 -11.04 -15.46
CA ILE A 216 -19.16 -12.50 -15.42
C ILE A 216 -20.51 -13.16 -15.16
N SER A 217 -21.31 -12.66 -14.21
CA SER A 217 -22.62 -13.24 -13.88
C SER A 217 -23.67 -13.04 -14.97
N PHE A 218 -23.52 -12.02 -15.82
CA PHE A 218 -24.46 -11.74 -16.91
C PHE A 218 -24.32 -12.70 -18.10
N VAL A 219 -23.11 -13.21 -18.35
CA VAL A 219 -22.80 -14.13 -19.48
C VAL A 219 -23.07 -15.58 -19.08
#